data_AF-A0A2S0N310-F1
#
_entry.id   AF-A0A2S0N310-F1
#
_cell.length_a   1.000
_cell.length_b   1.000
_cell.length_c   1.000
_cell.angle_alpha   90.00
_cell.angle_beta   90.00
_cell.angle_gamma   90.00
#
_symmetry.space_group_name_H-M   'P 1'
#
loop_
_entity.id
_entity.type
_entity.pdbx_description
1 polymer ?
#
loop_
_entity_poly.entity_id
_entity_poly.type
_entity_poly.pdbx_seq_one_letter_code
_entity_poly.pdbx_strand_id
1 'polypeptide(L)'
;MKSHPPEPPSRPITSFPPGALVRTSDICRDPRRGYAGILPIDRSTWHRWVKSGKAPAGRCLAGTSTRVWEIEVVRSLGTMQ
;
A
#
# COMPACT_ATOMS: atom_id res chain seq x y z
N MET A 1 5.40 34.67 20.91
CA MET A 1 4.97 33.29 20.63
C MET A 1 4.84 33.15 19.11
N LYS A 2 5.79 32.50 18.44
CA LYS A 2 5.72 32.29 16.98
C LYS A 2 4.93 31.00 16.74
N SER A 3 3.69 31.12 16.32
CA SER A 3 2.85 30.00 15.91
C SER A 3 3.43 29.40 14.63
N HIS A 4 4.03 28.21 14.74
CA HIS A 4 4.41 27.42 13.57
C HIS A 4 3.11 26.93 12.92
N PRO A 5 2.89 27.12 11.60
CA PRO A 5 1.80 26.45 10.92
C PRO A 5 1.97 24.93 11.06
N PRO A 6 0.88 24.15 11.16
CA PRO A 6 0.97 22.70 11.17
C PRO A 6 1.68 22.26 9.89
N GLU A 7 2.75 21.47 10.05
CA GLU A 7 3.51 20.90 8.95
C GLU A 7 2.51 20.23 7.97
N PRO A 8 2.58 20.51 6.66
CA PRO A 8 1.74 19.80 5.70
C PRO A 8 1.99 18.29 5.88
N PRO A 9 0.95 17.44 5.79
CA PRO A 9 1.12 16.00 5.96
C PRO A 9 2.25 15.56 5.04
N SER A 10 3.35 15.08 5.63
CA SER A 10 4.55 14.67 4.94
C SER A 10 4.13 13.84 3.74
N ARG A 11 4.58 14.24 2.54
CA ARG A 11 4.19 13.61 1.28
C ARG A 11 4.14 12.10 1.47
N PRO A 12 3.03 11.43 1.10
CA PRO A 12 2.92 10.01 1.35
C PRO A 12 4.13 9.31 0.75
N ILE A 13 4.77 8.44 1.54
CA ILE A 13 5.98 7.72 1.15
C ILE A 13 5.62 6.83 -0.05
N THR A 14 5.81 7.32 -1.26
CA THR A 14 5.70 6.56 -2.51
C THR A 14 6.98 5.78 -2.82
N SER A 15 8.06 6.06 -2.07
CA SER A 15 9.34 5.38 -2.20
C SER A 15 9.53 4.39 -1.07
N PHE A 16 9.38 3.10 -1.39
CA PHE A 16 9.66 2.00 -0.49
C PHE A 16 11.06 1.44 -0.81
N PRO A 17 11.91 1.18 0.20
CA PRO A 17 13.18 0.52 -0.01
C PRO A 17 12.99 -0.94 -0.47
N PRO A 18 14.00 -1.56 -1.10
CA PRO A 18 13.96 -2.99 -1.42
C PRO A 18 13.68 -3.85 -0.18
N GLY A 19 12.83 -4.87 -0.33
CA GLY A 19 12.40 -5.77 0.75
C GLY A 19 11.39 -5.16 1.73
N ALA A 20 10.90 -3.95 1.47
CA ALA A 20 9.88 -3.35 2.32
C ALA A 20 8.59 -4.18 2.36
N LEU A 21 8.00 -4.26 3.54
CA LEU A 21 6.69 -4.86 3.77
C LEU A 21 5.61 -3.78 3.74
N VAL A 22 4.65 -3.94 2.84
CA VAL A 22 3.56 -3.00 2.60
C VAL A 22 2.22 -3.60 2.98
N ARG A 23 1.28 -2.75 3.41
CA ARG A 23 -0.09 -3.12 3.78
C ARG A 23 -1.06 -2.77 2.65
N THR A 24 -2.29 -3.28 2.74
CA THR A 24 -3.38 -2.89 1.81
C THR A 24 -3.56 -1.37 1.70
N SER A 25 -3.37 -0.62 2.78
CA SER A 25 -3.45 0.85 2.78
C SER A 25 -2.35 1.52 1.96
N ASP A 26 -1.18 0.89 1.86
CA ASP A 26 -0.04 1.41 1.10
C ASP A 26 -0.18 1.02 -0.38
N ILE A 27 -0.69 -0.19 -0.62
CA ILE A 27 -0.91 -0.76 -1.95
C ILE A 27 -2.00 -0.01 -2.72
N CYS A 28 -3.13 0.26 -2.06
CA CYS A 28 -4.33 0.76 -2.74
C CYS A 28 -4.43 2.28 -2.68
N ARG A 29 -5.06 2.86 -3.70
CA ARG A 29 -5.47 4.26 -3.72
C ARG A 29 -6.50 4.53 -2.62
N ASP A 30 -6.36 5.67 -1.94
CA ASP A 30 -7.36 6.25 -1.05
C ASP A 30 -7.67 7.69 -1.48
N PRO A 31 -8.70 7.89 -2.34
CA PRO A 31 -9.04 9.22 -2.85
C PRO A 31 -9.53 10.17 -1.75
N ARG A 32 -10.07 9.65 -0.63
CA ARG A 32 -10.53 10.50 0.49
C ARG A 32 -9.36 11.15 1.21
N ARG A 33 -8.21 10.48 1.22
CA ARG A 33 -6.96 10.97 1.85
C ARG A 33 -5.99 11.59 0.84
N GLY A 34 -6.36 11.65 -0.45
CA GLY A 34 -5.45 12.10 -1.51
C GLY A 34 -4.26 11.16 -1.75
N TYR A 35 -4.36 9.90 -1.32
CA TYR A 35 -3.28 8.92 -1.41
C TYR A 35 -3.40 8.11 -2.71
N ALA A 36 -2.34 8.11 -3.52
CA ALA A 36 -2.35 7.41 -4.81
C ALA A 36 -2.27 5.88 -4.68
N GLY A 37 -1.65 5.36 -3.61
CA GLY A 37 -1.30 3.95 -3.50
C GLY A 37 -0.12 3.57 -4.40
N ILE A 38 0.46 2.39 -4.16
CA ILE A 38 1.44 1.78 -5.09
C ILE A 38 0.76 1.41 -6.40
N LEU A 39 -0.47 0.88 -6.32
CA LEU A 39 -1.33 0.54 -7.44
C LEU A 39 -2.54 1.48 -7.48
N PRO A 40 -2.96 1.96 -8.66
CA PRO A 40 -4.09 2.87 -8.81
C PRO A 40 -5.44 2.14 -8.72
N ILE A 41 -5.58 1.21 -7.77
CA ILE A 41 -6.78 0.40 -7.53
C ILE A 41 -7.30 0.65 -6.12
N ASP A 42 -8.59 0.43 -5.90
CA ASP A 42 -9.18 0.44 -4.57
C ASP A 42 -8.93 -0.87 -3.80
N ARG A 43 -9.24 -0.85 -2.50
CA ARG A 43 -9.08 -2.01 -1.60
C ARG A 43 -9.95 -3.20 -2.00
N SER A 44 -11.17 -2.96 -2.47
CA SER A 44 -12.08 -4.03 -2.90
C SER A 44 -11.52 -4.79 -4.10
N THR A 45 -10.91 -4.07 -5.04
CA THR A 45 -10.20 -4.67 -6.18
C THR A 45 -9.00 -5.49 -5.72
N TRP A 46 -8.20 -5.00 -4.78
CA TRP A 46 -7.09 -5.78 -4.19
C TRP A 46 -7.58 -7.08 -3.54
N HIS A 47 -8.61 -7.01 -2.68
CA HIS A 47 -9.17 -8.19 -2.03
C HIS A 47 -9.74 -9.20 -3.04
N ARG A 48 -10.34 -8.73 -4.14
CA ARG A 48 -10.81 -9.59 -5.24
C ARG A 48 -9.63 -10.31 -5.90
N TRP A 49 -8.53 -9.61 -6.18
CA TRP A 49 -7.34 -10.22 -6.79
C TRP A 49 -6.71 -11.27 -5.88
N VAL A 50 -6.66 -11.01 -4.58
CA VAL A 50 -6.21 -11.99 -3.59
C VAL A 50 -7.11 -13.23 -3.60
N LYS A 51 -8.43 -13.04 -3.61
CA LYS A 51 -9.39 -14.15 -3.64
C LYS A 51 -9.32 -14.95 -4.94
N SER A 52 -9.04 -14.30 -6.08
CA SER A 52 -8.94 -14.94 -7.39
C SER A 52 -7.55 -15.50 -7.71
N GLY A 53 -6.58 -15.36 -6.81
CA GLY A 53 -5.19 -15.79 -7.03
C GLY A 53 -4.37 -14.89 -7.97
N LYS A 54 -4.90 -13.73 -8.40
CA LYS A 54 -4.15 -12.75 -9.20
C LYS A 54 -3.09 -12.02 -8.36
N ALA A 55 -3.39 -11.79 -7.08
CA ALA A 55 -2.43 -11.27 -6.11
C ALA A 55 -2.19 -12.33 -5.02
N PRO A 56 -1.01 -12.37 -4.40
CA PRO A 56 -0.73 -13.35 -3.35
C PRO A 56 -1.52 -13.06 -2.07
N ALA A 57 -1.74 -14.10 -1.25
CA ALA A 57 -2.57 -14.02 -0.03
C ALA A 57 -2.05 -13.02 1.03
N GLY A 58 -0.76 -12.69 0.99
CA GLY A 58 -0.05 -11.91 2.00
C GLY A 58 0.37 -12.77 3.18
N ARG A 59 1.42 -12.35 3.88
CA ARG A 59 1.90 -13.01 5.11
C ARG A 59 1.45 -12.24 6.34
N CYS A 60 1.15 -12.94 7.42
CA CYS A 60 0.85 -12.29 8.70
C CYS A 60 2.15 -11.74 9.31
N LEU A 61 2.12 -10.48 9.76
CA LEU A 61 3.20 -9.93 10.56
C LEU A 61 3.15 -10.60 11.96
N ALA A 62 4.28 -11.15 12.41
CA ALA A 62 4.42 -12.02 13.58
C ALA A 62 3.43 -11.70 14.72
N GLY A 63 2.54 -12.65 15.03
CA GLY A 63 1.56 -12.54 16.12
C GLY A 63 0.37 -11.62 15.86
N THR A 64 0.25 -11.00 14.69
CA THR A 64 -0.86 -10.12 14.33
C THR A 64 -1.70 -10.69 13.20
N SER A 65 -2.96 -10.26 13.12
CA SER A 65 -3.82 -10.50 11.95
C SER A 65 -3.51 -9.56 10.78
N THR A 66 -2.47 -8.71 10.90
CA THR A 66 -2.10 -7.76 9.85
C THR A 66 -1.39 -8.51 8.74
N ARG A 67 -1.99 -8.49 7.55
CA ARG A 67 -1.34 -9.01 6.35
C ARG A 67 -0.45 -7.97 5.70
N VAL A 68 0.72 -8.42 5.27
CA VAL A 68 1.72 -7.63 4.57
C VAL A 68 2.22 -8.36 3.33
N TRP A 69 2.74 -7.58 2.39
CA TRP A 69 3.28 -8.03 1.11
C TRP A 69 4.63 -7.39 0.87
N GLU A 70 5.50 -8.08 0.13
CA GLU A 70 6.75 -7.48 -0.33
C GLU A 70 6.46 -6.47 -1.45
N ILE A 71 7.14 -5.33 -1.39
CA ILE A 71 6.95 -4.24 -2.35
C ILE A 71 7.21 -4.69 -3.79
N GLU A 72 8.22 -5.52 -4.03
CA GLU A 72 8.61 -6.02 -5.34
C GLU A 72 7.48 -6.83 -5.99
N VAL A 73 6.83 -7.69 -5.20
CA VAL A 73 5.70 -8.51 -5.64
C VAL A 73 4.49 -7.65 -5.96
N VAL A 74 4.23 -6.59 -5.20
CA VAL A 74 3.14 -5.65 -5.52
C VAL A 74 3.44 -4.87 -6.80
N ARG A 75 4.68 -4.40 -6.97
CA ARG A 75 5.10 -3.64 -8.16
C ARG A 75 5.05 -4.49 -9.43
N SER A 76 5.40 -5.77 -9.37
CA SER A 76 5.38 -6.65 -10.54
C SER A 76 3.98 -6.86 -11.12
N LEU A 77 2.93 -6.73 -10.29
CA LEU A 77 1.53 -6.79 -10.73
C LEU A 77 1.13 -5.56 -11.56
N GLY A 78 1.79 -4.41 -11.37
CA GLY A 78 1.54 -3.18 -12.13
C GLY A 78 2.28 -3.10 -13.47
N THR A 79 3.33 -3.91 -13.64
CA THR A 79 4.13 -3.99 -14.87
C THR A 79 3.67 -5.07 -15.85
N MET A 80 2.76 -5.97 -15.45
CA MET A 80 2.07 -6.87 -16.36
C MET A 80 0.97 -6.10 -17.11
N GLN A 81 1.37 -5.27 -18.07
CA GLN A 81 0.53 -4.73 -19.13
C GLN A 81 0.95 -5.32 -20.47
#